data_AF-A0A924XJA8-F1
#
_entry.id   AF-A0A924XJA8-F1
#
_cell.length_a   1.000
_cell.length_b   1.000
_cell.length_c   1.000
_cell.angle_alpha   90.00
_cell.angle_beta   90.00
_cell.angle_gamma   90.00
#
_symmetry.space_group_name_H-M   'P 1'
#
loop_
_entity.id
_entity.type
_entity.pdbx_description
1 polymer ?
#
loop_
_entity_poly.entity_id
_entity_poly.type
_entity_poly.pdbx_seq_one_letter_code
_entity_poly.pdbx_strand_id
1 'polypeptide(L)'
;MNEREILILSDIEELSRKAAAKFIEIGQKSIEEKGVFTVALSGGSTPKSLFKWLTNNEFINQIEWANVKFFWGDERHVLPTDDDSNFKMANENLLA
;
A
#
# COMPACT_ATOMS: atom_id res chain seq x y z
N MET A 1 -6.97 12.75 -21.69
CA MET A 1 -6.35 13.58 -20.63
C MET A 1 -6.53 12.83 -19.33
N ASN A 2 -5.47 12.57 -18.56
CA ASN A 2 -5.63 11.99 -17.23
C ASN A 2 -6.31 13.05 -16.35
N GLU A 3 -7.56 12.81 -15.97
CA GLU A 3 -8.22 13.60 -14.95
C GLU A 3 -7.47 13.42 -13.64
N ARG A 4 -7.17 14.53 -12.97
CA ARG A 4 -6.54 14.53 -11.64
C ARG A 4 -7.64 14.70 -10.61
N GLU A 5 -7.79 13.73 -9.74
CA GLU A 5 -8.65 13.83 -8.57
C GLU A 5 -7.83 14.37 -7.39
N ILE A 6 -8.38 15.36 -6.67
CA ILE A 6 -7.79 15.89 -5.44
C ILE A 6 -8.83 15.74 -4.34
N LEU A 7 -8.48 14.95 -3.32
CA LEU A 7 -9.30 14.76 -2.13
C LEU A 7 -8.53 15.30 -0.91
N ILE A 8 -9.16 16.20 -0.17
CA ILE A 8 -8.61 16.78 1.07
C ILE A 8 -9.36 16.15 2.24
N LEU A 9 -8.61 15.56 3.16
CA LEU A 9 -9.15 14.86 4.33
C LEU A 9 -8.64 15.51 5.61
N SER A 10 -9.36 15.29 6.70
CA SER A 10 -9.17 16.04 7.94
C SER A 10 -7.89 15.67 8.68
N ASP A 11 -7.48 14.41 8.63
CA ASP A 11 -6.29 13.89 9.31
C ASP A 11 -5.67 12.67 8.61
N ILE A 12 -4.58 12.15 9.20
CA ILE A 12 -3.85 10.99 8.69
C ILE A 12 -4.64 9.69 8.80
N GLU A 13 -5.57 9.59 9.76
CA GLU A 13 -6.38 8.40 9.98
C GLU A 13 -7.41 8.25 8.86
N GLU A 14 -8.18 9.32 8.61
CA GLU A 14 -9.14 9.39 7.51
C GLU A 14 -8.43 9.20 6.17
N LEU A 15 -7.27 9.84 5.97
CA LEU A 15 -6.45 9.68 4.77
C LEU A 15 -6.04 8.24 4.55
N SER A 16 -5.48 7.59 5.57
CA SER A 16 -4.94 6.25 5.42
C SER A 16 -6.05 5.21 5.22
N ARG A 17 -7.20 5.37 5.90
CA ARG A 17 -8.38 4.51 5.70
C ARG A 17 -8.95 4.66 4.29
N LYS A 18 -9.08 5.90 3.77
CA LYS A 18 -9.53 6.15 2.39
C LYS A 18 -8.55 5.63 1.35
N ALA A 19 -7.25 5.78 1.59
CA ALA A 19 -6.21 5.23 0.72
C ALA A 19 -6.24 3.69 0.71
N ALA A 20 -6.48 3.04 1.85
CA ALA A 20 -6.63 1.59 1.93
C ALA A 20 -7.84 1.10 1.13
N ALA A 21 -9.01 1.74 1.30
CA ALA A 21 -10.18 1.44 0.50
C ALA A 21 -9.91 1.59 -1.01
N LYS A 22 -9.21 2.66 -1.43
CA LYS A 22 -8.87 2.88 -2.83
C LYS A 22 -7.86 1.85 -3.37
N PHE A 23 -6.89 1.44 -2.55
CA PHE A 23 -5.95 0.38 -2.90
C PHE A 23 -6.68 -0.94 -3.15
N ILE A 24 -7.63 -1.31 -2.28
CA ILE A 24 -8.44 -2.53 -2.44
C ILE A 24 -9.29 -2.45 -3.70
N GLU A 25 -9.98 -1.33 -3.95
CA GLU A 25 -10.80 -1.12 -5.15
C GLU A 25 -9.97 -1.32 -6.44
N ILE A 26 -8.81 -0.68 -6.52
CA ILE A 26 -7.92 -0.78 -7.68
C ILE A 26 -7.35 -2.20 -7.80
N GLY A 27 -6.98 -2.80 -6.67
CA GLY A 27 -6.40 -4.14 -6.63
C GLY A 27 -7.37 -5.22 -7.06
N GLN A 28 -8.60 -5.21 -6.52
CA GLN A 28 -9.68 -6.11 -6.91
C GLN A 28 -9.95 -6.00 -8.41
N LYS A 29 -10.10 -4.78 -8.93
CA LYS A 29 -10.31 -4.55 -10.36
C LYS A 29 -9.18 -5.10 -11.22
N SER A 30 -7.92 -4.88 -10.81
CA SER A 30 -6.76 -5.41 -11.57
C SER A 30 -6.69 -6.94 -11.53
N ILE A 31 -7.02 -7.56 -10.40
CA ILE A 31 -7.05 -9.01 -10.26
C ILE A 31 -8.18 -9.60 -11.10
N GLU A 32 -9.38 -9.00 -11.09
CA GLU A 32 -10.50 -9.43 -11.92
C GLU A 32 -10.16 -9.35 -13.41
N GLU A 33 -9.56 -8.25 -13.86
CA GLU A 33 -9.27 -8.02 -15.29
C GLU A 33 -8.05 -8.81 -15.80
N LYS A 34 -7.04 -9.05 -14.95
CA LYS A 34 -5.70 -9.52 -15.39
C LYS A 34 -5.15 -10.70 -14.58
N GLY A 35 -5.85 -11.13 -13.53
CA GLY A 35 -5.37 -12.14 -12.59
C GLY A 35 -4.25 -11.69 -11.66
N VAL A 36 -3.82 -10.42 -11.73
CA VAL A 36 -2.72 -9.89 -10.93
C VAL A 36 -2.88 -8.38 -10.66
N PHE A 37 -2.49 -7.94 -9.47
CA PHE A 37 -2.29 -6.53 -9.13
C PHE A 37 -0.83 -6.25 -8.84
N THR A 38 -0.18 -5.47 -9.69
CA THR A 38 1.22 -5.04 -9.51
C THR A 38 1.26 -3.63 -8.93
N VAL A 39 1.95 -3.44 -7.81
CA VAL A 39 2.02 -2.14 -7.13
C VAL A 39 3.43 -1.83 -6.66
N ALA A 40 3.88 -0.58 -6.85
CA ALA A 40 5.14 -0.08 -6.32
C ALA A 40 4.89 0.68 -5.01
N LEU A 41 5.53 0.22 -3.94
CA LEU A 41 5.46 0.80 -2.61
C LEU A 41 6.44 1.96 -2.47
N SER A 42 6.04 2.98 -1.72
CA SER A 42 6.88 4.11 -1.34
C SER A 42 7.24 4.05 0.14
N GLY A 43 8.34 4.73 0.49
CA GLY A 43 8.75 4.94 1.88
C GLY A 43 8.00 6.06 2.60
N GLY A 44 8.26 6.19 3.90
CA GLY A 44 7.82 7.32 4.72
C GLY A 44 6.62 7.02 5.64
N SER A 45 6.24 8.01 6.44
CA SER A 45 5.21 7.86 7.48
C SER A 45 3.80 7.67 6.92
N THR A 46 3.45 8.34 5.82
CA THR A 46 2.11 8.22 5.22
C THR A 46 1.87 6.81 4.63
N PRO A 47 2.78 6.23 3.80
CA PRO A 47 2.64 4.83 3.38
C PRO A 47 2.66 3.85 4.55
N LYS A 48 3.49 4.08 5.58
CA LYS A 48 3.49 3.24 6.79
C LYS A 48 2.10 3.18 7.45
N SER A 49 1.40 4.31 7.54
CA SER A 49 0.03 4.35 8.08
C SER A 49 -0.96 3.61 7.18
N LEU A 50 -0.84 3.75 5.85
CA LEU A 50 -1.63 2.97 4.88
C LEU A 50 -1.43 1.47 5.07
N PHE A 51 -0.18 1.00 5.24
CA PHE A 51 0.13 -0.43 5.40
C PHE A 51 -0.56 -1.04 6.62
N LYS A 52 -0.58 -0.31 7.74
CA LYS A 52 -1.33 -0.71 8.94
C LYS A 52 -2.83 -0.81 8.72
N TRP A 53 -3.40 0.05 7.87
CA TRP A 53 -4.81 -0.05 7.50
C TRP A 53 -5.08 -1.24 6.59
N LEU A 54 -4.20 -1.52 5.61
CA LEU A 54 -4.31 -2.68 4.73
C LEU A 54 -4.28 -4.02 5.50
N THR A 55 -3.54 -4.08 6.60
CA THR A 55 -3.45 -5.27 7.46
C THR A 55 -4.49 -5.32 8.58
N ASN A 56 -5.34 -4.29 8.71
CA ASN A 56 -6.43 -4.28 9.69
C ASN A 56 -7.56 -5.25 9.27
N ASN A 57 -8.29 -5.77 10.26
CA ASN A 57 -9.50 -6.59 10.10
C ASN A 57 -10.53 -5.99 9.13
N GLU A 58 -10.61 -4.66 8.99
CA GLU A 58 -11.48 -4.03 8.01
C GLU A 58 -11.11 -4.42 6.57
N PHE A 59 -9.82 -4.47 6.21
CA PHE A 59 -9.37 -4.58 4.81
C PHE A 59 -8.64 -5.88 4.46
N ILE A 60 -8.01 -6.54 5.44
CA ILE A 60 -7.10 -7.68 5.17
C ILE A 60 -7.75 -8.81 4.38
N ASN A 61 -9.06 -9.03 4.54
CA ASN A 61 -9.79 -10.10 3.85
C ASN A 61 -10.48 -9.66 2.56
N GLN A 62 -10.27 -8.42 2.11
CA GLN A 62 -10.96 -7.88 0.94
C GLN A 62 -10.18 -8.09 -0.37
N ILE A 63 -8.94 -8.60 -0.34
CA ILE A 63 -8.15 -8.83 -1.55
C ILE A 63 -7.41 -10.16 -1.49
N GLU A 64 -7.25 -10.80 -2.65
CA GLU A 64 -6.46 -12.01 -2.81
C GLU A 64 -4.96 -11.68 -2.83
N TRP A 65 -4.32 -11.63 -1.67
CA TRP A 65 -2.91 -11.24 -1.53
C TRP A 65 -1.94 -12.08 -2.37
N ALA A 66 -2.26 -13.34 -2.65
CA ALA A 66 -1.45 -14.21 -3.53
C ALA A 66 -1.29 -13.64 -4.96
N ASN A 67 -2.28 -12.84 -5.38
CA ASN A 67 -2.35 -12.20 -6.70
C ASN A 67 -1.79 -10.77 -6.67
N VAL A 68 -1.30 -10.28 -5.53
CA VAL A 68 -0.63 -8.99 -5.41
C VAL A 68 0.89 -9.18 -5.60
N LYS A 69 1.51 -8.32 -6.40
CA LYS A 69 2.97 -8.28 -6.61
C LYS A 69 3.49 -6.91 -6.20
N PHE A 70 4.30 -6.91 -5.14
CA PHE A 70 4.90 -5.70 -4.61
C PHE A 70 6.27 -5.43 -5.26
N PHE A 71 6.48 -4.16 -5.58
CA PHE A 71 7.75 -3.58 -6.01
C PHE A 71 8.03 -2.35 -5.14
N TRP A 72 9.19 -1.73 -5.30
CA TRP A 72 9.53 -0.48 -4.65
C TRP A 72 9.70 0.62 -5.70
N GLY A 73 9.12 1.80 -5.43
CA GLY A 73 9.36 2.98 -6.26
C GLY A 73 10.77 3.53 -6.07
N ASP A 74 11.27 3.48 -4.84
CA ASP A 74 12.62 3.85 -4.44
C ASP A 74 13.09 3.01 -3.23
N GLU A 75 14.41 2.96 -3.01
CA GLU A 75 15.01 2.33 -1.82
C GLU A 75 16.36 2.98 -1.48
N ARG A 76 16.75 2.84 -0.22
CA ARG A 76 17.98 3.35 0.37
C ARG A 76 19.03 2.24 0.26
N HIS A 77 20.26 2.61 -0.11
CA HIS A 77 21.35 1.65 -0.26
C HIS A 77 21.96 1.29 1.11
N VAL A 78 21.18 0.59 1.93
CA VAL A 78 21.50 0.13 3.29
C VAL A 78 21.10 -1.34 3.45
N LEU A 79 21.42 -1.95 4.59
CA LEU A 79 20.98 -3.33 4.86
C LEU A 79 19.45 -3.40 4.95
N PRO A 80 18.82 -4.52 4.54
CA PRO A 80 17.35 -4.69 4.64
C PRO A 80 16.80 -4.66 6.07
N THR A 81 17.66 -4.76 7.08
CA THR A 81 17.30 -4.69 8.51
C THR A 81 17.52 -3.31 9.12
N ASP A 82 18.06 -2.36 8.34
CA ASP A 82 18.31 -1.00 8.76
C ASP A 82 17.01 -0.20 8.90
N ASP A 83 16.94 0.73 9.86
CA ASP A 83 15.76 1.55 10.10
C ASP A 83 15.44 2.49 8.92
N ASP A 84 16.44 2.81 8.09
CA ASP A 84 16.26 3.63 6.89
C ASP A 84 15.74 2.85 5.68
N SER A 85 15.61 1.52 5.76
CA SER A 85 15.13 0.69 4.65
C SER A 85 13.61 0.79 4.46
N ASN A 86 13.18 1.15 3.24
CA ASN A 86 11.78 1.08 2.83
C ASN A 86 11.26 -0.36 2.84
N PHE A 87 12.10 -1.33 2.47
CA PHE A 87 11.80 -2.76 2.58
C PHE A 87 11.50 -3.16 4.03
N LYS A 88 12.36 -2.80 4.99
CA LYS A 88 12.12 -3.12 6.41
C LYS A 88 10.75 -2.59 6.85
N MET A 89 10.50 -1.31 6.56
CA MET A 89 9.24 -0.66 6.93
C MET A 89 8.02 -1.36 6.32
N ALA A 90 8.07 -1.72 5.03
CA ALA A 90 6.99 -2.48 4.38
C ALA A 90 6.85 -3.88 4.98
N ASN A 91 7.96 -4.56 5.25
CA ASN A 91 7.97 -5.89 5.83
C ASN A 91 7.27 -5.92 7.20
N GLU A 92 7.62 -5.00 8.09
CA GLU A 92 7.06 -4.92 9.44
C GLU A 92 5.59 -4.51 9.51
N ASN A 93 5.06 -3.83 8.48
CA ASN A 93 3.72 -3.22 8.53
C ASN A 93 2.72 -3.82 7.51
N LEU A 94 3.19 -4.60 6.53
CA LEU A 94 2.36 -5.15 5.45
C LEU A 94 2.69 -6.61 5.08
N LEU A 95 3.97 -6.98 4.98
CA LEU A 95 4.36 -8.23 4.32
C LEU A 95 4.58 -9.42 5.28
N ALA A 96 4.83 -9.15 6.56
CA ALA A 96 5.13 -10.17 7.58
C ALA A 96 3.89 -10.81 8.20
#